data_AF-A0A669BTF6-F1
#
_entry.id   AF-A0A669BTF6-F1
#
_cell.length_a   1.000
_cell.length_b   1.000
_cell.length_c   1.000
_cell.angle_alpha   90.00
_cell.angle_beta   90.00
_cell.angle_gamma   90.00
#
_symmetry.space_group_name_H-M   'P 1'
#
loop_
_entity.id
_entity.type
_entity.pdbx_description
1 polymer ?
#
loop_
_entity_poly.entity_id
_entity_poly.type
_entity_poly.pdbx_seq_one_letter_code
_entity_poly.pdbx_strand_id
1 'polypeptide(L)'
;MVNLTVTGGSVILQSPVLPVMEGDDVTLLCKTKTTPSNLPAAFYKDGSLIRKQPTGHMTIQHVSRSDEGLYKCDISGHGESPSSWITVTDQPTTTPPPTSTPPPGCTSCHPSPSLPVVTVLSFFLTVCVAALLTLIVLFIKLCVVRKPEGDTWTSGFDPANRQEAKEDNPISNVLYDIGQSRGINRAALYSTVRKKTPLIYKS
;
A
#
# COMPACT_ATOMS: atom_id res chain seq x y z
N MET A 1 -6.09 -5.20 32.35
CA MET A 1 -5.53 -6.34 31.60
C MET A 1 -5.20 -5.83 30.20
N VAL A 2 -3.91 -5.67 29.89
CA VAL A 2 -3.49 -5.19 28.57
C VAL A 2 -3.15 -6.43 27.74
N ASN A 3 -3.95 -6.72 26.72
CA ASN A 3 -3.68 -7.80 25.78
C ASN A 3 -2.67 -7.31 24.75
N LEU A 4 -1.41 -7.71 24.91
CA LEU A 4 -0.37 -7.53 23.88
C LEU A 4 -0.34 -8.79 23.00
N THR A 5 -1.07 -8.78 21.90
CA THR A 5 -0.84 -9.73 20.81
C THR A 5 0.45 -9.34 20.10
N VAL A 6 1.56 -9.99 20.48
CA VAL A 6 2.81 -9.93 19.71
C VAL A 6 2.63 -10.85 18.51
N THR A 7 2.18 -10.31 17.38
CA THR A 7 2.30 -10.99 16.09
C THR A 7 3.81 -11.17 15.85
N GLY A 8 4.29 -12.42 15.90
CA GLY A 8 5.72 -12.74 15.93
C GLY A 8 6.50 -12.22 14.72
N GLY A 9 7.08 -11.03 14.83
CA GLY A 9 7.99 -10.46 13.84
C GLY A 9 9.36 -11.11 13.94
N SER A 10 9.67 -12.05 13.04
CA SER A 10 11.01 -12.62 12.90
C SER A 10 11.97 -11.65 12.19
N VAL A 11 11.47 -10.55 11.60
CA VAL A 11 12.25 -9.63 10.75
C VAL A 11 12.74 -8.41 11.53
N ILE A 12 14.01 -8.06 11.31
CA ILE A 12 14.71 -6.95 11.96
C ILE A 12 15.40 -6.12 10.89
N LEU A 13 15.20 -4.80 10.95
CA LEU A 13 15.98 -3.82 10.21
C LEU A 13 17.14 -3.33 11.07
N GLN A 14 18.37 -3.46 10.59
CA GLN A 14 19.55 -2.86 11.18
C GLN A 14 19.85 -1.54 10.47
N SER A 15 19.61 -0.42 11.17
CA SER A 15 19.99 0.92 10.76
C SER A 15 21.28 1.36 11.48
N PRO A 16 22.00 2.38 10.98
CA PRO A 16 23.10 3.00 11.70
C PRO A 16 22.66 3.49 13.08
N VAL A 17 23.57 3.45 14.06
CA VAL A 17 23.32 3.87 15.45
C VAL A 17 23.56 5.38 15.63
N LEU A 18 24.38 5.98 14.76
CA LEU A 18 24.74 7.39 14.81
C LEU A 18 24.08 8.16 13.65
N PRO A 19 23.86 9.49 13.81
CA PRO A 19 23.47 10.34 12.70
C PRO A 19 24.46 10.20 11.54
N VAL A 20 23.91 10.11 10.34
CA VAL A 20 24.68 9.93 9.12
C VAL A 20 25.10 11.29 8.60
N MET A 21 26.34 11.48 8.19
CA MET A 21 26.76 12.75 7.60
C MET A 21 26.35 12.84 6.12
N GLU A 22 26.03 14.04 5.64
CA GLU A 22 25.80 14.26 4.22
C GLU A 22 27.03 13.83 3.39
N GLY A 23 26.78 13.11 2.30
CA GLY A 23 27.80 12.55 1.41
C GLY A 23 28.26 11.13 1.79
N ASP A 24 27.91 10.62 2.97
CA ASP A 24 28.28 9.26 3.38
C ASP A 24 27.43 8.20 2.67
N ASP A 25 27.98 6.97 2.60
CA ASP A 25 27.26 5.79 2.12
C ASP A 25 26.71 4.98 3.31
N VAL A 26 25.39 4.82 3.37
CA VAL A 26 24.72 4.09 4.45
C VAL A 26 24.20 2.76 3.97
N THR A 27 24.46 1.74 4.77
CA THR A 27 23.96 0.40 4.56
C THR A 27 22.85 0.06 5.56
N LEU A 28 21.71 -0.39 5.05
CA LEU A 28 20.60 -0.97 5.79
C LEU A 28 20.57 -2.48 5.58
N LEU A 29 20.48 -3.24 6.66
CA LEU A 29 20.41 -4.70 6.60
C LEU A 29 19.09 -5.20 7.16
N CYS A 30 18.31 -5.85 6.32
CA CYS A 30 17.08 -6.53 6.69
C CYS A 30 17.37 -8.02 6.87
N LYS A 31 17.06 -8.58 8.04
CA LYS A 31 17.33 -9.98 8.33
C LYS A 31 16.22 -10.62 9.17
N THR A 32 16.03 -11.92 8.98
CA THR A 32 15.23 -12.76 9.88
C THR A 32 16.06 -13.18 11.10
N LYS A 33 15.39 -13.50 12.22
CA LYS A 33 16.00 -14.13 13.40
C LYS A 33 16.43 -15.57 13.11
N THR A 34 15.79 -16.21 12.14
CA THR A 34 16.05 -17.60 11.71
C THR A 34 16.93 -17.63 10.47
N THR A 35 17.82 -18.61 10.38
CA THR A 35 18.64 -18.89 9.18
C THR A 35 17.82 -19.63 8.12
N PRO A 36 17.96 -19.30 6.81
CA PRO A 36 18.87 -18.30 6.23
C PRO A 36 18.39 -16.86 6.40
N SER A 37 19.31 -15.94 6.71
CA SER A 37 19.01 -14.51 6.98
C SER A 37 19.00 -13.63 5.74
N ASN A 38 19.62 -14.08 4.65
CA ASN A 38 19.83 -13.32 3.41
C ASN A 38 18.69 -13.62 2.44
N LEU A 39 17.49 -13.16 2.79
CA LEU A 39 16.29 -13.35 1.99
C LEU A 39 15.96 -12.08 1.18
N PRO A 40 15.21 -12.22 0.08
CA PRO A 40 14.70 -11.06 -0.64
C PRO A 40 13.85 -10.18 0.27
N ALA A 41 14.23 -8.90 0.37
CA ALA A 41 13.55 -7.92 1.20
C ALA A 41 13.13 -6.69 0.38
N ALA A 42 11.94 -6.19 0.66
CA ALA A 42 11.47 -4.88 0.21
C ALA A 42 11.76 -3.84 1.29
N PHE A 43 12.37 -2.72 0.92
CA PHE A 43 12.67 -1.61 1.81
C PHE A 43 11.69 -0.47 1.57
N TYR A 44 11.25 0.16 2.65
CA TYR A 44 10.33 1.29 2.62
C TYR A 44 10.89 2.47 3.40
N LYS A 45 10.64 3.67 2.92
CA LYS A 45 10.90 4.95 3.58
C LYS A 45 9.58 5.72 3.66
N ASP A 46 9.21 6.17 4.86
CA ASP A 46 7.99 6.96 5.08
C ASP A 46 6.72 6.28 4.49
N GLY A 47 6.69 4.95 4.52
CA GLY A 47 5.62 4.12 3.94
C GLY A 47 5.72 3.85 2.44
N SER A 48 6.64 4.49 1.73
CA SER A 48 6.85 4.31 0.28
C SER A 48 7.92 3.28 -0.01
N LEU A 49 7.68 2.38 -0.98
CA LEU A 49 8.67 1.40 -1.43
C LEU A 49 9.84 2.11 -2.11
N ILE A 50 11.05 1.96 -1.58
CA ILE A 50 12.27 2.57 -2.15
C ILE A 50 13.07 1.59 -3.00
N ARG A 51 13.18 0.33 -2.56
CA ARG A 51 13.99 -0.70 -3.26
C ARG A 51 13.59 -2.11 -2.84
N LYS A 52 13.80 -3.08 -3.73
CA LYS A 52 13.76 -4.51 -3.40
C LYS A 52 15.14 -5.10 -3.60
N GLN A 53 15.68 -5.77 -2.59
CA GLN A 53 17.01 -6.37 -2.66
C GLN A 53 16.96 -7.89 -2.42
N PRO A 54 17.55 -8.72 -3.32
CA PRO A 54 17.53 -10.18 -3.18
C PRO A 54 18.26 -10.71 -1.94
N THR A 55 19.25 -9.96 -1.43
CA THR A 55 20.09 -10.37 -0.29
C THR A 55 19.69 -9.70 1.03
N GLY A 56 18.66 -8.84 1.02
CA GLY A 56 18.24 -8.10 2.21
C GLY A 56 19.20 -6.97 2.61
N HIS A 57 20.10 -6.52 1.73
CA HIS A 57 21.06 -5.45 1.99
C HIS A 57 20.87 -4.26 1.06
N MET A 58 20.56 -3.08 1.59
CA MET A 58 20.35 -1.88 0.78
C MET A 58 21.37 -0.80 1.15
N THR A 59 22.07 -0.27 0.15
CA THR A 59 22.94 0.91 0.31
C THR A 59 22.29 2.16 -0.29
N ILE A 60 22.21 3.21 0.53
CA ILE A 60 21.92 4.59 0.14
C ILE A 60 23.28 5.24 -0.12
N GLN A 61 23.52 5.66 -1.36
CA GLN A 61 24.77 6.29 -1.74
C GLN A 61 24.62 7.80 -1.71
N HIS A 62 25.68 8.51 -1.34
CA HIS A 62 25.69 9.97 -1.25
C HIS A 62 24.48 10.51 -0.47
N VAL A 63 24.39 10.10 0.81
CA VAL A 63 23.26 10.45 1.68
C VAL A 63 23.08 11.96 1.73
N SER A 64 21.83 12.40 1.62
CA SER A 64 21.42 13.81 1.66
C SER A 64 20.36 14.03 2.74
N ARG A 65 20.06 15.30 3.07
CA ARG A 65 18.96 15.64 4.00
C ARG A 65 17.59 15.06 3.57
N SER A 66 17.41 14.71 2.30
CA SER A 66 16.16 14.09 1.79
C SER A 66 16.04 12.61 2.16
N ASP A 67 17.16 11.96 2.51
CA ASP A 67 17.20 10.57 2.95
C ASP A 67 16.86 10.42 4.44
N GLU A 68 16.69 11.51 5.17
CA GLU A 68 16.13 11.47 6.53
C GLU A 68 14.69 10.97 6.52
N GLY A 69 14.34 10.05 7.43
CA GLY A 69 12.97 9.54 7.55
C GLY A 69 12.84 8.21 8.28
N LEU A 70 11.64 7.64 8.20
CA LEU A 70 11.28 6.40 8.88
C LEU A 70 11.42 5.20 7.94
N TYR A 71 12.37 4.32 8.24
CA TYR A 71 12.68 3.15 7.42
C TYR A 71 12.11 1.86 8.01
N LYS A 72 11.61 0.98 7.14
CA LYS A 72 11.24 -0.41 7.48
C LYS A 72 11.59 -1.35 6.33
N CYS A 73 11.62 -2.65 6.60
CA CYS A 73 11.72 -3.66 5.55
C CYS A 73 10.64 -4.73 5.71
N ASP A 74 10.31 -5.39 4.61
CA ASP A 74 9.38 -6.51 4.55
C ASP A 74 10.07 -7.69 3.85
N ILE A 75 9.97 -8.87 4.44
CA ILE A 75 10.43 -10.11 3.83
C ILE A 75 9.20 -10.96 3.57
N SER A 76 8.97 -11.30 2.30
CA SER A 76 7.84 -12.13 1.88
C SER A 76 7.74 -13.40 2.71
N GLY A 77 6.60 -13.60 3.37
CA GLY A 77 6.36 -14.79 4.22
C GLY A 77 6.91 -14.71 5.65
N HIS A 78 7.71 -13.69 5.98
CA HIS A 78 8.25 -13.45 7.32
C HIS A 78 7.71 -12.16 7.98
N GLY A 79 7.14 -11.27 7.16
CA GLY A 79 6.46 -10.05 7.60
C GLY A 79 7.36 -8.81 7.62
N GLU A 80 6.84 -7.75 8.24
CA GLU A 80 7.50 -6.45 8.31
C GLU A 80 8.39 -6.31 9.55
N SER A 81 9.49 -5.58 9.40
CA SER A 81 10.31 -5.14 10.52
C SER A 81 9.65 -3.98 11.27
N PRO A 82 10.01 -3.77 12.54
CA PRO A 82 9.80 -2.48 13.19
C PRO A 82 10.41 -1.35 12.36
N SER A 83 9.80 -0.17 12.46
CA SER A 83 10.31 1.02 11.83
C SER A 83 11.45 1.65 12.64
N SER A 84 12.47 2.16 11.97
CA SER A 84 13.61 2.85 12.57
C SER A 84 13.81 4.22 11.91
N TRP A 85 14.05 5.25 12.72
CA TRP A 85 14.31 6.60 12.23
C TRP A 85 15.79 6.76 11.85
N ILE A 86 16.06 7.31 10.69
CA ILE A 86 17.41 7.66 10.23
C ILE A 86 17.51 9.18 10.16
N THR A 87 18.46 9.74 10.92
CA THR A 87 18.75 11.18 10.96
C THR A 87 20.00 11.46 10.14
N VAL A 88 19.96 12.53 9.34
CA VAL A 88 21.10 12.98 8.52
C VAL A 88 21.61 14.32 9.06
N THR A 89 22.89 14.44 9.34
CA THR A 89 23.54 15.68 9.81
C THR A 89 24.41 16.31 8.72
N ASP A 90 24.43 17.64 8.67
CA ASP A 90 25.30 18.35 7.74
C ASP A 90 26.78 18.07 8.04
N GLN A 91 27.60 18.04 7.00
CA GLN A 91 29.04 17.94 7.17
C GLN A 91 29.55 19.22 7.87
N PRO A 92 30.32 19.13 8.98
CA PRO A 92 30.95 20.29 9.55
C PRO A 92 31.90 20.87 8.50
N THR A 93 31.55 22.05 7.99
CA THR A 93 32.45 22.82 7.15
C THR A 93 33.61 23.23 8.05
N THR A 94 34.76 22.56 7.91
CA THR A 94 36.02 23.04 8.48
C THR A 94 36.39 24.30 7.72
N THR A 95 35.79 25.42 8.11
CA THR A 95 36.23 26.74 7.67
C THR A 95 37.66 26.92 8.18
N PRO A 96 38.67 27.15 7.32
CA PRO A 96 39.97 27.60 7.80
C PRO A 96 39.78 28.87 8.65
N PRO A 97 40.62 29.12 9.67
CA PRO A 97 40.46 30.25 10.57
C PRO A 97 40.26 31.55 9.79
N PRO A 98 39.38 32.46 10.22
CA PRO A 98 39.13 33.70 9.50
C PRO A 98 40.41 34.54 9.53
N THR A 99 41.11 34.63 8.40
CA THR A 99 42.05 35.72 8.16
C THR A 99 41.27 37.01 8.28
N SER A 100 41.57 37.75 9.35
CA SER A 100 41.03 39.05 9.69
C SER A 100 41.23 40.05 8.56
N THR A 101 40.14 40.34 7.84
CA THR A 101 40.02 41.54 7.00
C THR A 101 38.65 42.18 7.27
N PRO A 102 38.56 43.45 7.73
CA PRO A 102 37.29 44.17 7.92
C PRO A 102 36.91 44.97 6.62
N PRO A 103 35.71 45.59 6.50
CA PRO A 103 34.62 45.16 5.60
C PRO A 103 34.30 46.25 4.52
N PRO A 104 33.19 46.27 3.74
CA PRO A 104 31.79 46.33 4.22
C PRO A 104 30.76 45.49 3.41
N GLY A 105 29.58 45.27 3.99
CA GLY A 105 28.35 45.06 3.22
C GLY A 105 27.66 43.72 3.41
N CYS A 106 26.65 43.72 4.27
CA CYS A 106 25.59 42.72 4.24
C CYS A 106 24.86 42.76 2.90
N THR A 107 24.64 41.60 2.30
CA THR A 107 23.37 41.32 1.64
C THR A 107 23.10 39.83 1.79
N SER A 108 21.97 39.50 2.40
CA SER A 108 21.45 38.15 2.48
C SER A 108 21.43 37.48 1.11
N CYS A 109 22.06 36.32 1.00
CA CYS A 109 21.85 35.43 -0.14
C CYS A 109 21.33 34.09 0.37
N HIS A 110 20.05 34.09 0.76
CA HIS A 110 19.21 32.89 0.60
C HIS A 110 19.24 32.53 -0.90
N PRO A 111 19.49 31.27 -1.30
CA PRO A 111 19.21 30.85 -2.66
C PRO A 111 17.69 30.83 -2.82
N SER A 112 17.11 31.99 -3.15
CA SER A 112 15.76 32.04 -3.68
C SER A 112 15.77 31.21 -4.96
N PRO A 113 14.86 30.24 -5.14
CA PRO A 113 14.77 29.53 -6.41
C PRO A 113 14.63 30.58 -7.50
N SER A 114 15.54 30.54 -8.47
CA SER A 114 15.57 31.53 -9.53
C SER A 114 14.18 31.62 -10.14
N LEU A 115 13.61 32.83 -10.24
CA LEU A 115 12.30 33.08 -10.86
C LEU A 115 12.04 32.21 -12.11
N PRO A 116 13.01 31.96 -13.02
CA PRO A 116 12.78 31.05 -14.15
C PRO A 116 12.41 29.61 -13.77
N VAL A 117 12.97 29.03 -12.69
CA VAL A 117 12.66 27.64 -12.31
C VAL A 117 11.26 27.53 -11.74
N VAL A 118 10.85 28.50 -10.91
CA VAL A 118 9.49 28.53 -10.35
C VAL A 118 8.45 28.82 -11.43
N THR A 119 8.74 29.72 -12.38
CA THR A 119 7.82 29.99 -13.50
C THR A 119 7.71 28.82 -14.44
N VAL A 120 8.80 28.12 -14.74
CA VAL A 120 8.79 26.91 -15.58
C VAL A 120 8.00 25.79 -14.91
N LEU A 121 8.24 25.50 -13.63
CA LEU A 121 7.48 24.49 -12.88
C LEU A 121 6.00 24.87 -12.78
N SER A 122 5.69 26.13 -12.48
CA SER A 122 4.32 26.64 -12.44
C SER A 122 3.63 26.53 -13.80
N PHE A 123 4.33 26.84 -14.90
CA PHE A 123 3.81 26.70 -16.25
C PHE A 123 3.53 25.22 -16.59
N PHE A 124 4.44 24.30 -16.27
CA PHE A 124 4.20 22.88 -16.47
C PHE A 124 3.04 22.36 -15.63
N LEU A 125 2.95 22.74 -14.35
CA LEU A 125 1.86 22.33 -13.47
C LEU A 125 0.51 22.87 -13.96
N THR A 126 0.44 24.13 -14.38
CA THR A 126 -0.79 24.74 -14.91
C THR A 126 -1.21 24.11 -16.23
N VAL A 127 -0.29 23.84 -17.16
CA VAL A 127 -0.58 23.13 -18.42
C VAL A 127 -1.07 21.72 -18.15
N CYS A 128 -0.43 20.98 -17.24
CA CYS A 128 -0.84 19.63 -16.85
C CYS A 128 -2.25 19.62 -16.25
N VAL A 129 -2.55 20.51 -15.29
CA VAL A 129 -3.88 20.62 -14.69
C VAL A 129 -4.94 21.00 -15.74
N ALA A 130 -4.65 21.96 -16.62
CA ALA A 130 -5.55 22.34 -17.70
C ALA A 130 -5.84 21.17 -18.65
N ALA A 131 -4.81 20.40 -19.05
CA ALA A 131 -4.97 19.22 -19.89
C ALA A 131 -5.80 18.11 -19.22
N LEU A 132 -5.61 17.90 -17.91
CA LEU A 132 -6.43 16.94 -17.15
C LEU A 132 -7.88 17.39 -17.08
N LEU A 133 -8.15 18.66 -16.82
CA LEU A 133 -9.51 19.21 -16.76
C LEU A 133 -10.20 19.12 -18.12
N THR A 134 -9.51 19.42 -19.23
CA THR A 134 -10.10 19.28 -20.57
C THR A 134 -10.41 17.83 -20.90
N LEU A 135 -9.54 16.88 -20.54
CA LEU A 135 -9.77 15.45 -20.71
C LEU A 135 -10.95 14.96 -19.87
N ILE A 136 -11.06 15.38 -18.60
CA ILE A 136 -12.19 15.05 -17.73
C ILE A 136 -13.49 15.61 -18.29
N VAL A 137 -13.52 16.87 -18.73
CA VAL A 137 -14.70 17.47 -19.35
C VAL A 137 -15.08 16.75 -20.65
N LEU A 138 -14.09 16.40 -21.48
CA LEU A 138 -14.32 15.60 -22.68
C LEU A 138 -14.88 14.22 -22.32
N PHE A 139 -14.35 13.57 -21.30
CA PHE A 139 -14.83 12.28 -20.83
C PHE A 139 -16.28 12.39 -20.32
N ILE A 140 -16.60 13.42 -19.53
CA ILE A 140 -17.98 13.68 -19.07
C ILE A 140 -18.88 13.94 -20.28
N LYS A 141 -18.46 14.73 -21.27
CA LYS A 141 -19.23 14.96 -22.50
C LYS A 141 -19.40 13.68 -23.29
N LEU A 142 -18.38 12.83 -23.39
CA LEU A 142 -18.44 11.52 -24.04
C LEU A 142 -19.32 10.53 -23.26
N CYS A 143 -19.34 10.59 -21.93
CA CYS A 143 -20.22 9.78 -21.09
C CYS A 143 -21.67 10.26 -21.14
N VAL A 144 -21.90 11.56 -21.30
CA VAL A 144 -23.24 12.15 -21.45
C VAL A 144 -23.77 11.97 -22.89
N VAL A 145 -22.88 12.03 -23.89
CA VAL A 145 -23.20 11.70 -25.30
C VAL A 145 -23.39 10.19 -25.47
N ARG A 146 -22.62 9.36 -24.76
CA ARG A 146 -22.93 7.94 -24.53
C ARG A 146 -24.01 7.81 -23.46
N LYS A 147 -25.14 8.46 -23.65
CA LYS A 147 -26.37 8.00 -23.04
C LYS A 147 -26.73 6.68 -23.74
N PRO A 148 -26.69 5.51 -23.06
CA PRO A 148 -27.22 4.30 -23.65
C PRO A 148 -28.75 4.44 -23.65
N GLU A 149 -29.34 4.71 -24.81
CA GLU A 149 -30.72 4.33 -25.06
C GLU A 149 -30.74 2.78 -25.03
N GLY A 150 -31.62 2.21 -24.22
CA GLY A 150 -31.46 0.86 -23.68
C GLY A 150 -31.84 -0.31 -24.58
N ASP A 151 -31.38 -1.50 -24.17
CA ASP A 151 -31.78 -2.76 -24.77
C ASP A 151 -32.67 -3.53 -23.78
N THR A 152 -33.97 -3.50 -24.08
CA THR A 152 -34.94 -4.47 -23.60
C THR A 152 -34.59 -5.81 -24.26
N TRP A 153 -34.06 -6.78 -23.52
CA TRP A 153 -33.93 -8.14 -24.06
C TRP A 153 -35.26 -8.87 -23.90
N THR A 154 -36.04 -8.80 -24.98
CA THR A 154 -37.09 -9.75 -25.31
C THR A 154 -36.52 -11.17 -25.27
N SER A 155 -37.08 -12.00 -24.40
CA SER A 155 -36.90 -13.45 -24.39
C SER A 155 -37.41 -14.05 -25.70
N GLY A 156 -36.48 -14.38 -26.60
CA GLY A 156 -36.72 -15.23 -27.77
C GLY A 156 -36.06 -16.59 -27.57
N PHE A 157 -36.88 -17.62 -27.45
CA PHE A 157 -36.51 -19.04 -27.47
C PHE A 157 -35.72 -19.38 -28.76
N ASP A 158 -34.64 -20.16 -28.64
CA ASP A 158 -34.48 -21.40 -29.42
C ASP A 158 -33.34 -22.30 -28.86
N PRO A 159 -33.47 -23.64 -28.89
CA PRO A 159 -32.61 -24.56 -28.13
C PRO A 159 -31.80 -25.50 -29.05
N ALA A 160 -30.47 -25.44 -29.01
CA ALA A 160 -29.61 -26.57 -29.41
C ALA A 160 -28.12 -26.26 -29.19
N ASN A 161 -27.57 -26.66 -28.04
CA ASN A 161 -26.27 -27.33 -28.08
C ASN A 161 -26.09 -28.22 -26.84
N ARG A 162 -25.90 -29.51 -27.12
CA ARG A 162 -25.61 -30.56 -26.15
C ARG A 162 -24.11 -30.60 -25.94
N GLN A 163 -23.64 -30.33 -24.73
CA GLN A 163 -22.32 -30.77 -24.28
C GLN A 163 -22.44 -31.32 -22.86
N GLU A 164 -22.37 -32.63 -22.77
CA GLU A 164 -22.12 -33.36 -21.53
C GLU A 164 -20.74 -32.97 -20.99
N ALA A 165 -20.71 -32.48 -19.76
CA ALA A 165 -19.53 -32.49 -18.92
C ALA A 165 -19.95 -33.01 -17.54
N LYS A 166 -19.47 -34.21 -17.25
CA LYS A 166 -19.71 -35.00 -16.05
C LYS A 166 -18.86 -34.46 -14.90
N GLU A 167 -19.48 -34.13 -13.78
CA GLU A 167 -18.80 -34.05 -12.48
C GLU A 167 -19.70 -34.67 -11.39
N ASP A 168 -19.24 -35.82 -10.88
CA ASP A 168 -19.88 -36.66 -9.88
C ASP A 168 -19.98 -35.96 -8.51
N ASN A 169 -21.18 -35.73 -7.99
CA ASN A 169 -21.38 -35.51 -6.55
C ASN A 169 -22.75 -36.04 -6.06
N PRO A 170 -22.79 -37.11 -5.22
CA PRO A 170 -24.02 -37.85 -4.91
C PRO A 170 -24.95 -37.25 -3.85
N ILE A 171 -24.78 -35.98 -3.44
CA ILE A 171 -25.55 -35.41 -2.30
C ILE A 171 -26.70 -34.48 -2.73
N SER A 172 -26.70 -33.96 -3.96
CA SER A 172 -27.73 -33.00 -4.41
C SER A 172 -29.11 -33.63 -4.69
N ASN A 173 -29.14 -34.89 -5.12
CA ASN A 173 -30.36 -35.54 -5.60
C ASN A 173 -31.36 -35.90 -4.49
N VAL A 174 -30.92 -35.96 -3.23
CA VAL A 174 -31.82 -36.28 -2.09
C VAL A 174 -32.66 -35.06 -1.68
N LEU A 175 -32.15 -33.84 -1.85
CA LEU A 175 -32.89 -32.62 -1.47
C LEU A 175 -33.96 -32.24 -2.49
N TYR A 176 -33.78 -32.63 -3.76
CA TYR A 176 -34.75 -32.37 -4.82
C TYR A 176 -35.99 -33.27 -4.74
N ASP A 177 -35.86 -34.50 -4.23
CA ASP A 177 -37.00 -35.42 -4.17
C ASP A 177 -37.97 -35.14 -3.00
N ILE A 178 -37.50 -34.50 -1.94
CA ILE A 178 -38.36 -34.13 -0.79
C ILE A 178 -39.19 -32.87 -1.08
N GLY A 179 -38.78 -32.05 -2.06
CA GLY A 179 -39.42 -30.78 -2.40
C GLY A 179 -40.66 -30.86 -3.31
N GLN A 180 -40.89 -32.00 -3.99
CA GLN A 180 -41.92 -32.09 -5.04
C GLN A 180 -43.31 -32.49 -4.51
N SER A 181 -43.47 -32.93 -3.25
CA SER A 181 -44.72 -33.60 -2.84
C SER A 181 -45.66 -32.81 -1.91
N ARG A 182 -45.24 -31.73 -1.22
CA ARG A 182 -46.15 -31.02 -0.31
C ARG A 182 -45.98 -29.52 -0.37
N GLY A 183 -46.94 -28.84 -1.00
CA GLY A 183 -47.11 -27.39 -0.93
C GLY A 183 -47.31 -26.96 0.52
N ILE A 184 -46.34 -26.27 1.11
CA ILE A 184 -46.42 -25.71 2.45
C ILE A 184 -45.92 -24.25 2.40
N ASN A 185 -46.77 -23.32 2.85
CA ASN A 185 -46.49 -21.89 2.92
C ASN A 185 -45.21 -21.58 3.71
N ARG A 186 -44.28 -20.82 3.11
CA ARG A 186 -43.00 -20.38 3.70
C ARG A 186 -43.14 -19.58 5.01
N ALA A 187 -44.33 -19.09 5.35
CA ALA A 187 -44.59 -18.31 6.57
C ALA A 187 -44.66 -19.14 7.87
N ALA A 188 -44.84 -20.47 7.80
CA ALA A 188 -44.96 -21.32 8.99
C ALA A 188 -43.61 -21.77 9.61
N LEU A 189 -42.49 -21.61 8.89
CA LEU A 189 -41.18 -22.06 9.36
C LEU A 189 -40.53 -21.06 10.33
N TYR A 190 -40.93 -19.78 10.28
CA TYR A 190 -40.33 -18.72 11.10
C TYR A 190 -40.84 -18.69 12.56
N SER A 191 -41.98 -19.33 12.86
CA SER A 191 -42.54 -19.36 14.22
C SER A 191 -42.02 -20.51 15.10
N THR A 192 -41.44 -21.57 14.51
CA THR A 192 -41.06 -22.78 15.26
C THR A 192 -39.64 -22.69 15.86
N VAL A 193 -38.78 -21.82 15.34
CA VAL A 193 -37.38 -21.69 15.81
C VAL A 193 -37.24 -20.79 17.05
N ARG A 194 -38.21 -19.90 17.36
CA ARG A 194 -38.09 -18.96 18.50
C ARG A 194 -38.50 -19.50 19.87
N LYS A 195 -38.86 -20.79 20.04
CA LYS A 195 -39.46 -21.30 21.31
C LYS A 195 -38.70 -22.38 22.10
N LYS A 196 -37.44 -22.70 21.79
CA LYS A 196 -36.55 -23.49 22.67
C LYS A 196 -35.15 -22.89 22.50
N THR A 197 -34.52 -22.27 23.50
CA THR A 197 -34.20 -22.83 24.82
C THR A 197 -33.81 -21.69 25.78
N PRO A 198 -34.32 -21.67 27.02
CA PRO A 198 -33.49 -21.20 28.13
C PRO A 198 -33.34 -22.29 29.19
N LEU A 199 -32.09 -22.48 29.61
CA LEU A 199 -31.64 -22.94 30.93
C LEU A 199 -32.08 -24.36 31.37
N ILE A 200 -31.10 -25.21 31.72
CA ILE A 200 -30.72 -25.48 33.12
C ILE A 200 -29.70 -26.63 33.17
N TYR A 201 -28.77 -26.45 34.10
CA TYR A 201 -27.63 -27.23 34.56
C TYR A 201 -28.04 -28.24 35.66
N LYS A 202 -27.16 -29.23 35.94
CA LYS A 202 -27.21 -30.27 37.00
C LYS A 202 -28.24 -31.39 36.78
N SER A 203 -27.99 -32.66 37.15
CA SER A 203 -26.94 -33.32 37.95
C SER A 203 -26.73 -34.74 37.44
#